data_AF-A0A971JVV2-F1
#
_entry.id   AF-A0A971JVV2-F1
#
_cell.length_a   1.000
_cell.length_b   1.000
_cell.length_c   1.000
_cell.angle_alpha   90.00
_cell.angle_beta   90.00
_cell.angle_gamma   90.00
#
_symmetry.space_group_name_H-M   'P 1'
#
loop_
_entity.id
_entity.type
_entity.pdbx_description
1 polymer ?
#
loop_
_entity_poly.entity_id
_entity_poly.type
_entity_poly.pdbx_seq_one_letter_code
_entity_poly.pdbx_strand_id
1 'polypeptide(L)'
;MALTLTGHRPLVDATVVGGLGVIAPLALGRSRWWTAAAVGTAVAFAMPAGRPAVSLLTPAGVAAILAVVRALRPVRTPVGLDDAVRTLAAGWAVVAVGALAASVAGRDLFDIGEPIVRLTAVHFLYAGVGALTVARRLRAEADRPTPGSAPARPTVVSGTANVAVVATALAPPVVAVGFVLGAA
;
A
#
# COMPACT_ATOMS: atom_id res chain seq x y z
N MET A 1 11.33 -17.18 29.77
CA MET A 1 11.61 -17.88 28.48
C MET A 1 11.37 -16.89 27.34
N ALA A 2 12.29 -15.91 27.17
CA ALA A 2 12.07 -14.71 26.37
C ALA A 2 13.35 -14.29 25.63
N LEU A 3 13.83 -15.10 24.69
CA LEU A 3 15.11 -14.86 23.99
C LEU A 3 15.09 -15.14 22.47
N THR A 4 13.92 -15.13 21.82
CA THR A 4 13.82 -15.49 20.38
C THR A 4 12.92 -14.58 19.52
N LEU A 5 12.62 -13.34 19.93
CA LEU A 5 11.81 -12.40 19.13
C LEU A 5 12.53 -11.11 18.71
N THR A 6 13.79 -10.91 19.10
CA THR A 6 14.53 -9.67 18.80
C THR A 6 14.99 -9.56 17.35
N GLY A 7 15.15 -10.68 16.63
CA GLY A 7 15.59 -10.68 15.23
C GLY A 7 14.50 -10.34 14.19
N HIS A 8 13.21 -10.39 14.55
CA HIS A 8 12.11 -10.23 13.57
C HIS A 8 11.70 -8.77 13.36
N ARG A 9 11.83 -7.93 14.40
CA ARG A 9 11.53 -6.49 14.33
C ARG A 9 12.35 -5.75 13.26
N PRO A 10 13.68 -5.90 13.16
CA PRO A 10 14.46 -5.15 12.17
C PRO A 10 14.10 -5.53 10.72
N LEU A 11 13.71 -6.78 10.47
CA LEU A 11 13.27 -7.23 9.13
C LEU A 11 11.93 -6.58 8.73
N VAL A 12 10.96 -6.54 9.65
CA VAL A 12 9.68 -5.87 9.41
C VAL A 12 9.90 -4.37 9.18
N ASP A 13 10.77 -3.75 9.98
CA ASP A 13 11.09 -2.32 9.88
C ASP A 13 11.74 -1.98 8.54
N ALA A 14 12.74 -2.77 8.13
CA ALA A 14 13.36 -2.66 6.82
C ALA A 14 12.35 -2.87 5.69
N THR A 15 11.39 -3.79 5.86
CA THR A 15 10.34 -4.08 4.88
C THR A 15 9.39 -2.89 4.72
N VAL A 16 8.98 -2.25 5.82
CA VAL A 16 8.16 -1.03 5.80
C VAL A 16 8.93 0.11 5.12
N VAL A 17 10.18 0.34 5.51
CA VAL A 17 11.02 1.41 4.96
C VAL A 17 11.24 1.19 3.46
N GLY A 18 11.47 -0.06 3.04
CA GLY A 18 11.53 -0.44 1.62
C GLY A 18 10.21 -0.23 0.89
N GLY A 19 9.08 -0.53 1.54
CA GLY A 19 7.75 -0.29 0.99
C GLY A 19 7.50 1.20 0.71
N LEU A 20 7.86 2.07 1.65
CA LEU A 20 7.73 3.53 1.50
C LEU A 20 8.78 4.12 0.55
N GLY A 21 10.02 3.63 0.60
CA GLY A 21 11.15 4.17 -0.15
C GLY A 21 11.26 3.66 -1.59
N VAL A 22 10.66 2.51 -1.90
CA VAL A 22 10.77 1.85 -3.21
C VAL A 22 9.39 1.56 -3.81
N ILE A 23 8.55 0.78 -3.12
CA ILE A 23 7.27 0.31 -3.69
C ILE A 23 6.31 1.47 -3.96
N ALA A 24 6.05 2.32 -2.97
CA ALA A 24 5.13 3.44 -3.10
C ALA A 24 5.56 4.46 -4.19
N PRO A 25 6.84 4.89 -4.31
CA PRO A 25 7.30 5.71 -5.42
C PRO A 25 7.13 5.05 -6.79
N LEU A 26 7.44 3.76 -6.91
CA LEU A 26 7.31 3.04 -8.18
C LEU A 26 5.85 2.89 -8.59
N ALA A 27 4.94 2.75 -7.62
CA ALA A 27 3.53 2.54 -7.85
C ALA A 27 2.75 3.84 -8.07
N LEU A 28 2.95 4.82 -7.18
CA LEU A 28 2.14 6.03 -7.05
C LEU A 28 2.82 7.29 -7.60
N GLY A 29 4.07 7.14 -8.06
CA GLY A 29 4.87 8.21 -8.64
C GLY A 29 5.95 8.73 -7.69
N ARG A 30 7.09 9.09 -8.28
CA ARG A 30 8.24 9.59 -7.52
C ARG A 30 7.95 10.96 -6.92
N SER A 31 8.40 11.16 -5.69
CA SER A 31 8.17 12.37 -4.91
C SER A 31 9.23 12.44 -3.81
N ARG A 32 9.79 13.63 -3.57
CA ARG A 32 10.71 13.87 -2.43
C ARG A 32 10.06 13.49 -1.09
N TRP A 33 8.73 13.55 -1.01
CA TRP A 33 7.98 13.17 0.18
C TRP A 33 8.05 11.68 0.48
N TRP A 34 8.17 10.81 -0.52
CA TRP A 34 8.37 9.37 -0.26
C TRP A 34 9.75 9.07 0.31
N THR A 35 10.78 9.77 -0.17
CA THR A 35 12.13 9.68 0.41
C THR A 35 12.14 10.18 1.85
N ALA A 36 11.55 11.35 2.10
CA ALA A 36 11.41 11.88 3.45
C ALA A 36 10.55 10.97 4.34
N ALA A 37 9.53 10.30 3.80
CA ALA A 37 8.72 9.32 4.51
C ALA A 37 9.53 8.09 4.94
N ALA A 38 10.34 7.54 4.05
CA ALA A 38 11.20 6.39 4.35
C ALA A 38 12.22 6.74 5.44
N VAL A 39 12.90 7.89 5.32
CA VAL A 39 13.86 8.37 6.33
C VAL A 39 13.17 8.65 7.66
N GLY A 40 12.06 9.40 7.65
CA GLY A 40 11.30 9.72 8.85
C GLY A 40 10.79 8.47 9.57
N THR A 41 10.32 7.47 8.82
CA THR A 41 9.87 6.18 9.38
C THR A 41 11.03 5.39 9.98
N ALA A 42 12.18 5.34 9.32
CA ALA A 42 13.37 4.67 9.86
C ALA A 42 13.82 5.31 11.19
N VAL A 43 13.81 6.64 11.28
CA VAL A 43 14.12 7.36 12.51
C VAL A 43 13.04 7.11 13.58
N ALA A 44 11.76 7.12 13.20
CA ALA A 44 10.65 6.86 14.12
C ALA A 44 10.75 5.49 14.80
N PHE A 45 11.21 4.46 14.09
CA PHE A 45 11.42 3.12 14.67
C PHE A 45 12.58 3.04 15.66
N ALA A 46 13.55 3.95 15.58
CA ALA A 46 14.64 4.04 16.54
C ALA A 46 14.27 4.84 17.80
N MET A 47 13.09 5.47 17.83
CA MET A 47 12.63 6.29 18.94
C MET A 47 11.65 5.54 19.86
N PRO A 48 11.56 5.93 21.14
CA PRO A 48 10.46 5.50 21.99
C PRO A 48 9.10 5.85 21.37
N ALA A 49 8.14 4.96 21.52
CA ALA A 49 6.79 5.17 21.03
C ALA A 49 6.17 6.43 21.65
N GLY A 50 5.48 7.23 20.83
CA GLY A 50 4.83 8.45 21.29
C GLY A 50 4.74 9.56 20.24
N ARG A 51 4.32 10.74 20.67
CA ARG A 51 4.09 11.91 19.81
C ARG A 51 5.29 12.28 18.92
N PRO A 52 6.55 12.26 19.40
CA PRO A 52 7.70 12.56 18.55
C PRO A 52 7.85 11.57 17.39
N ALA A 53 7.72 10.26 17.66
CA ALA A 53 7.80 9.23 16.63
C ALA A 53 6.67 9.38 15.58
N VAL A 54 5.44 9.72 16.01
CA VAL A 54 4.33 10.01 15.09
C VAL A 54 4.61 11.23 14.21
N SER A 55 5.19 12.29 14.77
CA SER A 55 5.47 13.52 14.00
C SER A 55 6.45 13.29 12.84
N LEU A 56 7.37 12.31 12.98
CA LEU A 56 8.29 11.90 11.92
C LEU A 56 7.60 11.21 10.74
N LEU A 57 6.35 10.75 10.90
CA LEU A 57 5.54 10.19 9.81
C LEU A 57 4.78 11.25 9.00
N THR A 58 4.87 12.54 9.36
CA THR A 58 4.25 13.63 8.61
C THR A 58 4.58 13.59 7.10
N PRO A 59 5.83 13.36 6.67
CA PRO A 59 6.15 13.24 5.26
C PRO A 59 5.43 12.06 4.57
N ALA A 60 5.21 10.95 5.28
CA ALA A 60 4.46 9.80 4.77
C ALA A 60 2.98 10.15 4.55
N GLY A 61 2.37 10.85 5.51
CA GLY A 61 1.00 11.37 5.36
C GLY A 61 0.88 12.33 4.17
N VAL A 62 1.80 13.27 4.03
CA VAL A 62 1.84 14.20 2.88
C VAL A 62 2.02 13.44 1.57
N ALA A 63 2.91 12.45 1.51
CA ALA A 63 3.12 11.66 0.30
C ALA A 63 1.87 10.90 -0.13
N ALA A 64 1.18 10.26 0.83
CA ALA A 64 -0.06 9.51 0.58
C ALA A 64 -1.19 10.44 0.13
N ILE A 65 -1.40 11.58 0.80
CA ILE A 65 -2.41 12.57 0.41
C ILE A 65 -2.14 13.10 -1.00
N LEU A 66 -0.89 13.45 -1.31
CA LEU A 66 -0.53 13.89 -2.65
C LEU A 66 -0.75 12.80 -3.70
N ALA A 67 -0.54 11.52 -3.35
CA ALA A 67 -0.85 10.41 -4.24
C ALA A 67 -2.36 10.32 -4.52
N VAL A 68 -3.22 10.47 -3.50
CA VAL A 68 -4.68 10.52 -3.65
C VAL A 68 -5.10 11.70 -4.52
N VAL A 69 -4.61 12.91 -4.23
CA VAL A 69 -4.94 14.11 -5.01
C VAL A 69 -4.54 13.94 -6.48
N ARG A 70 -3.35 13.38 -6.77
CA ARG A 70 -2.93 13.10 -8.14
C ARG A 70 -3.78 12.02 -8.81
N ALA A 71 -4.23 11.02 -8.07
CA ALA A 71 -5.11 9.97 -8.59
C ALA A 71 -6.52 10.48 -8.89
N LEU A 72 -7.00 11.50 -8.18
CA LEU A 72 -8.33 12.11 -8.36
C LEU A 72 -8.37 13.26 -9.39
N ARG A 73 -7.23 13.85 -9.76
CA ARG A 73 -7.16 14.89 -10.80
C ARG A 73 -7.73 14.50 -12.19
N PRO A 74 -7.70 13.23 -12.65
CA PRO A 74 -8.19 12.85 -13.97
C PRO A 74 -9.73 12.77 -14.13
N VAL A 75 -10.54 13.10 -13.11
CA VAL A 75 -12.00 12.83 -13.10
C VAL A 75 -12.82 13.82 -13.98
N ARG A 76 -12.44 13.98 -15.24
CA ARG A 76 -13.23 14.69 -16.27
C ARG A 76 -13.82 13.76 -17.35
N THR A 77 -13.57 12.45 -17.26
CA THR A 77 -14.02 11.42 -18.22
C THR A 77 -14.61 10.22 -17.47
N PRO A 78 -15.37 9.32 -18.12
CA PRO A 78 -15.83 8.08 -17.48
C PRO A 78 -14.64 7.35 -16.81
N VAL A 79 -14.79 7.04 -15.52
CA VAL A 79 -13.72 6.46 -14.69
C VAL A 79 -13.41 5.07 -15.21
N GLY A 80 -12.26 4.92 -15.88
CA GLY A 80 -11.77 3.62 -16.31
C GLY A 80 -11.30 2.79 -15.12
N LEU A 81 -11.24 1.46 -15.28
CA LEU A 81 -10.70 0.55 -14.25
C LEU A 81 -9.30 1.00 -13.78
N ASP A 82 -8.47 1.52 -14.69
CA ASP A 82 -7.10 1.95 -14.36
C ASP A 82 -7.03 3.15 -13.41
N ASP A 83 -8.00 4.07 -13.50
CA ASP A 83 -8.14 5.20 -12.60
C ASP A 83 -8.69 4.76 -11.24
N ALA A 84 -9.66 3.84 -11.23
CA ALA A 84 -10.17 3.24 -10.01
C ALA A 84 -9.06 2.50 -9.24
N VAL A 85 -8.24 1.72 -9.96
CA VAL A 85 -7.10 0.99 -9.38
C VAL A 85 -6.04 1.94 -8.83
N ARG A 86 -5.75 3.04 -9.53
CA ARG A 86 -4.79 4.05 -9.05
C ARG A 86 -5.28 4.75 -7.78
N THR A 87 -6.58 5.08 -7.75
CA THR A 87 -7.23 5.70 -6.60
C THR A 87 -7.23 4.75 -5.41
N LEU A 88 -7.54 3.46 -5.64
CA LEU A 88 -7.53 2.44 -4.61
C LEU A 88 -6.12 2.20 -4.04
N ALA A 89 -5.11 2.09 -4.90
CA ALA A 89 -3.71 1.98 -4.45
C ALA A 89 -3.28 3.19 -3.62
N ALA A 90 -3.68 4.40 -3.99
CA ALA A 90 -3.41 5.59 -3.18
C ALA A 90 -4.16 5.54 -1.83
N GLY A 91 -5.40 5.04 -1.81
CA GLY A 91 -6.15 4.80 -0.59
C GLY A 91 -5.46 3.80 0.35
N TRP A 92 -4.94 2.70 -0.18
CA TRP A 92 -4.18 1.72 0.62
C TRP A 92 -2.91 2.29 1.21
N ALA A 93 -2.23 3.21 0.51
CA ALA A 93 -1.08 3.92 1.09
C ALA A 93 -1.49 4.77 2.30
N VAL A 94 -2.66 5.40 2.29
CA VAL A 94 -3.18 6.14 3.45
C VAL A 94 -3.43 5.19 4.63
N VAL A 95 -4.05 4.04 4.37
CA VAL A 95 -4.31 3.02 5.42
C VAL A 95 -2.99 2.51 6.01
N ALA A 96 -1.99 2.23 5.17
CA ALA A 96 -0.66 1.82 5.63
C ALA A 96 -0.02 2.87 6.54
N VAL A 97 -0.08 4.16 6.18
CA VAL A 97 0.43 5.26 7.00
C VAL A 97 -0.34 5.39 8.32
N GLY A 98 -1.66 5.19 8.31
CA GLY A 98 -2.48 5.16 9.51
C GLY A 98 -2.08 4.03 10.47
N ALA A 99 -1.88 2.82 9.95
CA ALA A 99 -1.39 1.68 10.73
C ALA A 99 0.01 1.95 11.31
N LEU A 100 0.92 2.58 10.53
CA LEU A 100 2.23 2.99 11.04
C LEU A 100 2.12 4.02 12.17
N ALA A 101 1.24 5.00 12.04
CA ALA A 101 1.00 5.99 13.07
C ALA A 101 0.49 5.36 14.37
N ALA A 102 -0.40 4.37 14.29
CA ALA A 102 -0.84 3.59 15.46
C ALA A 102 0.32 2.80 16.09
N SER A 103 1.10 2.09 15.27
CA SER A 103 2.28 1.33 15.70
C SER A 103 3.29 2.20 16.45
N VAL A 104 3.74 3.32 15.87
CA VAL A 104 4.73 4.21 16.51
C VAL A 104 4.15 5.04 17.66
N ALA A 105 2.82 5.13 17.78
CA ALA A 105 2.16 5.70 18.95
C ALA A 105 2.03 4.70 20.11
N GLY A 106 2.38 3.43 19.90
CA GLY A 106 2.18 2.36 20.88
C GLY A 106 0.70 2.06 21.13
N ARG A 107 -0.14 2.21 20.09
CA ARG A 107 -1.58 1.97 20.17
C ARG A 107 -1.96 0.68 19.48
N ASP A 108 -2.97 0.02 20.03
CA ASP A 108 -3.62 -1.12 19.41
C ASP A 108 -4.55 -0.65 18.28
N LEU A 109 -4.77 -1.53 17.30
CA LEU A 109 -5.69 -1.32 16.18
C LEU A 109 -6.80 -2.37 16.26
N PHE A 110 -8.03 -1.98 16.60
CA PHE A 110 -9.15 -2.91 16.82
C PHE A 110 -8.85 -3.97 17.90
N ASP A 111 -8.30 -3.56 19.04
CA ASP A 111 -7.83 -4.44 20.13
C ASP A 111 -6.70 -5.42 19.76
N ILE A 112 -6.07 -5.20 18.60
CA ILE A 112 -4.92 -5.96 18.13
C ILE A 112 -3.65 -5.14 18.36
N GLY A 113 -2.72 -5.69 19.15
CA GLY A 113 -1.43 -5.07 19.44
C GLY A 113 -0.29 -5.46 18.49
N GLU A 114 0.93 -5.08 18.85
CA GLU A 114 2.14 -5.43 18.10
C GLU A 114 2.45 -6.94 18.14
N PRO A 115 2.97 -7.55 17.06
CA PRO A 115 3.50 -6.95 15.82
C PRO A 115 2.47 -6.76 14.68
N ILE A 116 1.20 -7.10 14.92
CA ILE A 116 0.19 -7.20 13.86
C ILE A 116 -0.16 -5.81 13.29
N VAL A 117 -0.18 -4.78 14.13
CA VAL A 117 -0.37 -3.39 13.68
C VAL A 117 0.69 -2.99 12.65
N ARG A 118 1.97 -3.33 12.90
CA ARG A 118 3.06 -3.04 11.95
C ARG A 118 2.99 -3.92 10.69
N LEU A 119 2.63 -5.19 10.83
CA LEU A 119 2.41 -6.08 9.68
C LEU A 119 1.25 -5.62 8.79
N THR A 120 0.25 -4.95 9.37
CA THR A 120 -0.85 -4.34 8.62
C THR A 120 -0.32 -3.28 7.64
N ALA A 121 0.62 -2.45 8.07
CA ALA A 121 1.27 -1.49 7.17
C ALA A 121 2.04 -2.16 6.02
N VAL A 122 2.77 -3.25 6.32
CA VAL A 122 3.45 -4.06 5.29
C VAL A 122 2.44 -4.63 4.31
N HIS A 123 1.35 -5.22 4.81
CA HIS A 123 0.31 -5.79 3.98
C HIS A 123 -0.26 -4.77 2.99
N PHE A 124 -0.66 -3.59 3.47
CA PHE A 124 -1.22 -2.56 2.58
C PHE A 124 -0.18 -1.99 1.62
N LEU A 125 1.09 -1.85 2.00
CA LEU A 125 2.15 -1.39 1.07
C LEU A 125 2.44 -2.40 -0.03
N TYR A 126 2.57 -3.68 0.29
CA TYR A 126 2.99 -4.68 -0.69
C TYR A 126 1.81 -5.30 -1.44
N ALA A 127 0.77 -5.74 -0.74
CA ALA A 127 -0.41 -6.32 -1.38
C ALA A 127 -1.34 -5.22 -1.92
N GLY A 128 -1.62 -4.18 -1.12
CA GLY A 128 -2.53 -3.11 -1.52
C GLY A 128 -1.95 -2.17 -2.59
N VAL A 129 -0.71 -1.70 -2.44
CA VAL A 129 -0.09 -0.75 -3.38
C VAL A 129 0.71 -1.47 -4.47
N GLY A 130 1.65 -2.33 -4.07
CA GLY A 130 2.57 -3.01 -4.99
C GLY A 130 1.88 -3.96 -5.95
N ALA A 131 1.27 -5.02 -5.42
CA ALA A 131 0.66 -6.09 -6.20
C ALA A 131 -0.47 -5.55 -7.10
N LEU A 132 -1.31 -4.65 -6.57
CA LEU A 132 -2.38 -4.03 -7.34
C LEU A 132 -1.84 -3.21 -8.53
N THR A 133 -0.71 -2.53 -8.34
CA THR A 133 -0.06 -1.80 -9.44
C THR A 133 0.55 -2.74 -10.48
N VAL A 134 1.13 -3.87 -10.06
CA VAL A 134 1.64 -4.90 -10.96
C VAL A 134 0.49 -5.50 -11.78
N ALA A 135 -0.61 -5.91 -11.13
CA ALA A 135 -1.79 -6.44 -11.80
C ALA A 135 -2.34 -5.46 -12.85
N ARG A 136 -2.41 -4.16 -12.51
CA ARG A 136 -2.79 -3.11 -13.47
C ARG A 136 -1.85 -3.04 -14.67
N ARG A 137 -0.53 -3.06 -14.44
CA ARG A 137 0.45 -2.97 -15.53
C ARG A 137 0.39 -4.19 -16.45
N LEU A 138 0.22 -5.38 -15.89
CA LEU A 138 0.05 -6.62 -16.66
C LEU A 138 -1.21 -6.57 -17.53
N ARG A 139 -2.32 -6.05 -16.99
CA ARG A 139 -3.55 -5.81 -17.76
C ARG A 139 -3.33 -4.83 -18.91
N ALA A 140 -2.71 -3.68 -18.62
CA ALA A 140 -2.42 -2.67 -19.64
C ALA A 140 -1.47 -3.19 -20.73
N GLU A 141 -0.56 -4.12 -20.40
CA GLU A 141 0.29 -4.81 -21.36
C GLU A 141 -0.52 -5.78 -22.24
N ALA A 142 -1.41 -6.57 -21.63
CA ALA A 142 -2.26 -7.52 -22.34
C ALA A 142 -3.23 -6.83 -23.31
N ASP A 143 -3.66 -5.62 -22.99
CA ASP A 143 -4.58 -4.82 -23.81
C ASP A 143 -3.85 -3.96 -24.87
N ARG A 144 -2.52 -4.04 -25.02
CA ARG A 144 -1.80 -3.27 -26.04
C ARG A 144 -2.11 -3.78 -27.45
N PRO A 145 -2.54 -2.90 -28.39
CA PRO A 145 -2.74 -3.28 -29.78
C PRO A 145 -1.41 -3.73 -30.40
N THR A 146 -1.38 -4.91 -31.01
CA THR A 146 -0.21 -5.33 -31.80
C THR A 146 -0.23 -4.58 -33.14
N PRO A 147 0.85 -3.86 -33.52
CA PRO A 147 0.87 -3.11 -34.78
C PRO A 147 0.56 -4.01 -35.97
N GLY A 148 -0.45 -3.64 -36.77
CA GLY A 148 -0.85 -4.39 -37.98
C GLY A 148 -1.89 -5.50 -37.78
N SER A 149 -2.44 -5.66 -36.56
CA SER A 149 -3.52 -6.62 -36.28
C SER A 149 -4.89 -5.93 -36.12
N ALA A 150 -5.95 -6.58 -36.59
CA ALA A 150 -7.34 -6.14 -36.38
C ALA A 150 -7.67 -6.09 -34.87
N PRO A 151 -8.62 -5.24 -34.42
CA PRO A 151 -8.97 -5.14 -33.00
C PRO A 151 -9.31 -6.52 -32.42
N ALA A 152 -8.46 -6.99 -31.51
CA ALA A 152 -8.59 -8.31 -30.91
C ALA A 152 -9.88 -8.38 -30.07
N ARG A 153 -10.65 -9.47 -30.23
CA ARG A 153 -11.71 -9.82 -29.27
C ARG A 153 -11.12 -9.90 -27.86
N PRO A 154 -11.89 -9.60 -26.80
CA PRO A 154 -11.44 -9.83 -25.43
C PRO A 154 -10.99 -11.29 -25.29
N THR A 155 -9.69 -11.47 -25.07
CA THR A 155 -9.09 -12.80 -24.97
C THR A 155 -9.24 -13.33 -23.55
N VAL A 156 -9.09 -14.65 -23.37
CA VAL A 156 -9.02 -15.28 -22.04
C VAL A 156 -7.94 -14.60 -21.17
N VAL A 157 -6.88 -14.07 -21.78
CA VAL A 157 -5.80 -13.33 -21.11
C VAL A 157 -6.30 -12.04 -20.46
N SER A 158 -7.11 -11.23 -21.17
CA SER A 158 -7.72 -10.01 -20.59
C SER A 158 -8.70 -10.35 -19.47
N GLY A 159 -9.43 -11.46 -19.57
CA GLY A 159 -10.29 -11.99 -18.50
C GLY A 159 -9.51 -12.32 -17.23
N THR A 160 -8.44 -13.10 -17.36
CA THR A 160 -7.55 -13.47 -16.24
C THR A 160 -6.88 -12.25 -15.61
N ALA A 161 -6.46 -11.27 -16.42
CA ALA A 161 -5.88 -10.02 -15.93
C ALA A 161 -6.88 -9.17 -15.12
N ASN A 162 -8.14 -9.12 -15.55
CA ASN A 162 -9.21 -8.46 -14.78
C ASN A 162 -9.46 -9.15 -13.45
N VAL A 163 -9.52 -10.49 -13.44
CA VAL A 163 -9.67 -11.27 -12.19
C VAL A 163 -8.50 -11.00 -11.25
N ALA A 164 -7.26 -10.97 -11.75
CA ALA A 164 -6.08 -10.66 -10.95
C ALA A 164 -6.17 -9.26 -10.30
N VAL A 165 -6.62 -8.24 -11.06
CA VAL A 165 -6.83 -6.88 -10.53
C VAL A 165 -7.91 -6.88 -9.44
N VAL A 166 -9.07 -7.49 -9.69
CA VAL A 166 -10.19 -7.51 -8.74
C VAL A 166 -9.82 -8.29 -7.47
N ALA A 167 -9.22 -9.46 -7.61
CA ALA A 167 -8.78 -10.27 -6.48
C ALA A 167 -7.76 -9.51 -5.61
N THR A 168 -6.80 -8.82 -6.24
CA THR A 168 -5.79 -8.04 -5.51
C THR A 168 -6.38 -6.78 -4.87
N ALA A 169 -7.38 -6.16 -5.50
CA ALA A 169 -8.09 -5.02 -4.95
C ALA A 169 -8.93 -5.37 -3.72
N LEU A 170 -9.56 -6.55 -3.72
CA LEU A 170 -10.48 -7.00 -2.67
C LEU A 170 -9.80 -7.79 -1.55
N ALA A 171 -8.61 -8.36 -1.77
CA ALA A 171 -7.93 -9.13 -0.74
C ALA A 171 -7.67 -8.33 0.56
N PRO A 172 -7.14 -7.08 0.53
CA PRO A 172 -6.91 -6.32 1.76
C PRO A 172 -8.16 -6.05 2.61
N PRO A 173 -9.30 -5.58 2.06
CA PRO A 173 -10.50 -5.37 2.86
C PRO A 173 -11.13 -6.68 3.34
N VAL A 174 -11.09 -7.76 2.54
CA VAL A 174 -11.59 -9.08 2.97
C VAL A 174 -10.79 -9.60 4.17
N VAL A 175 -9.46 -9.50 4.13
CA VAL A 175 -8.60 -9.88 5.25
C VAL A 175 -8.86 -8.99 6.47
N ALA A 176 -8.98 -7.68 6.28
CA ALA A 176 -9.28 -6.75 7.37
C ALA A 176 -10.63 -7.04 8.04
N VAL A 177 -11.68 -7.32 7.25
CA VAL A 177 -13.00 -7.72 7.76
C VAL A 177 -12.90 -9.04 8.52
N GLY A 178 -12.14 -10.01 8.02
CA GLY A 178 -11.90 -11.28 8.72
C GLY A 178 -11.25 -11.09 10.10
N PHE A 179 -10.29 -10.17 10.23
CA PHE A 179 -9.71 -9.82 11.53
C PHE A 179 -10.71 -9.17 12.47
N VAL A 180 -11.53 -8.24 11.97
CA VAL A 180 -12.52 -7.53 12.80
C VAL A 180 -13.64 -8.47 13.26
N LEU A 181 -14.14 -9.34 12.39
CA LEU A 181 -15.25 -10.26 12.70
C LEU A 181 -14.80 -11.53 13.43
N GLY A 182 -13.56 -11.98 13.24
CA GLY A 182 -13.02 -13.17 13.88
C GLY A 182 -12.32 -12.92 15.22
N ALA A 183 -12.06 -11.65 15.57
CA ALA A 183 -11.55 -11.27 16.90
C ALA A 183 -12.67 -10.98 17.93
N ALA A 184 -13.94 -11.01 17.50
CA ALA A 184 -15.12 -10.94 18.36
C ALA A 184 -15.60 -12.34 18.76
#